data_AF-A0A0S8G4X8-F1
#
_entry.id   AF-A0A0S8G4X8-F1
#
_cell.length_a   1.000
_cell.length_b   1.000
_cell.length_c   1.000
_cell.angle_alpha   90.00
_cell.angle_beta   90.00
_cell.angle_gamma   90.00
#
_symmetry.space_group_name_H-M   'P 1'
#
loop_
_entity.id
_entity.type
_entity.pdbx_description
1 polymer ?
#
loop_
_entity_poly.entity_id
_entity_poly.type
_entity_poly.pdbx_seq_one_letter_code
_entity_poly.pdbx_strand_id
1 'polypeptide(L)' 'MELVIDRWLHVLAGITWIGLLYYFNLVQAVALPKAKADNTAAGITKHIAPLALLWFRWAALATWLSGAYYLERSGIGLGN' A
#
# COMPACT_ATOMS: atom_id res chain seq x y z
N MET A 1 8.58 16.55 20.44
CA MET A 1 8.77 16.52 18.97
C MET A 1 9.43 15.23 18.46
N GLU A 2 9.77 14.28 19.34
CA GLU A 2 10.55 13.06 19.02
C GLU A 2 9.95 12.16 17.92
N LEU A 3 8.63 12.01 17.82
CA LEU A 3 7.97 11.04 16.92
C LEU A 3 7.31 11.66 15.68
N VAL A 4 7.67 12.90 15.34
CA VAL A 4 7.05 13.61 14.19
C VAL A 4 7.35 12.88 12.89
N ILE A 5 8.60 12.44 12.70
CA ILE A 5 9.04 11.76 11.49
C ILE A 5 8.37 10.40 11.35
N ASP A 6 8.33 9.58 12.41
CA ASP A 6 7.70 8.26 12.40
C ASP A 6 6.21 8.32 12.06
N ARG A 7 5.52 9.31 12.64
CA ARG A 7 4.10 9.53 12.35
C ARG A 7 3.87 9.86 10.88
N TRP A 8 4.65 10.78 10.31
CA TRP A 8 4.49 11.12 8.90
C TRP A 8 4.90 9.97 7.97
N LEU A 9 5.92 9.20 8.33
CA LEU A 9 6.30 7.99 7.61
C LEU A 9 5.15 6.98 7.59
N HIS A 10 4.52 6.73 8.75
CA HIS A 10 3.36 5.86 8.87
C HIS A 10 2.18 6.34 8.03
N VAL A 11 1.85 7.63 8.10
CA VAL A 11 0.74 8.23 7.35
C VAL A 11 0.98 8.11 5.84
N LEU A 12 2.18 8.45 5.35
CA LEU A 12 2.49 8.38 3.92
C LEU A 12 2.51 6.93 3.41
N ALA A 13 3.08 6.00 4.19
CA ALA A 13 3.03 4.57 3.87
C ALA A 13 1.57 4.07 3.82
N GLY A 14 0.74 4.48 4.79
CA GLY A 14 -0.67 4.11 4.87
C GLY A 14 -1.48 4.66 3.69
N ILE A 15 -1.28 5.92 3.31
CA ILE A 15 -1.91 6.52 2.12
C ILE A 15 -1.54 5.72 0.87
N THR A 16 -0.26 5.38 0.70
CA THR A 16 0.21 4.59 -0.44
C THR A 16 -0.42 3.20 -0.45
N TRP A 17 -0.46 2.53 0.70
CA TRP A 17 -1.03 1.18 0.84
C TRP A 17 -2.52 1.15 0.51
N ILE A 18 -3.31 2.05 1.11
CA ILE A 18 -4.76 2.14 0.90
C ILE A 18 -5.08 2.63 -0.51
N GLY A 19 -4.30 3.58 -1.05
CA GLY A 19 -4.44 4.04 -2.44
C GLY A 19 -4.28 2.90 -3.44
N LEU A 20 -3.31 2.00 -3.22
CA LEU A 20 -3.13 0.81 -4.05
C LEU A 20 -4.26 -0.22 -3.87
N LEU A 21 -4.82 -0.36 -2.66
CA LEU A 21 -6.03 -1.17 -2.46
C LEU A 21 -7.20 -0.64 -3.28
N TYR A 22 -7.44 0.66 -3.29
CA TYR A 22 -8.49 1.25 -4.11
C TYR A 22 -8.21 1.06 -5.60
N TYR A 23 -6.95 1.22 -6.04
CA TYR A 23 -6.57 0.90 -7.40
C TYR A 23 -6.91 -0.56 -7.76
N PHE A 24 -6.55 -1.55 -6.95
CA PHE A 24 -6.84 -2.95 -7.26
C PHE A 24 -8.33 -3.28 -7.25
N ASN A 25 -9.05 -2.85 -6.20
CA ASN A 25 -10.44 -3.25 -5.97
C ASN A 25 -11.45 -2.46 -6.80
N LEU A 26 -11.23 -1.16 -7.00
CA LEU A 26 -12.21 -0.29 -7.64
C LEU A 26 -11.84 0.01 -9.11
N VAL A 27 -10.55 0.09 -9.43
CA VAL A 27 -10.10 0.48 -10.77
C VAL A 27 -9.73 -0.76 -11.61
N GLN A 28 -8.72 -1.53 -11.19
CA GLN A 28 -8.20 -2.65 -11.96
C GLN A 28 -9.23 -3.77 -12.11
N ALA A 29 -9.97 -4.11 -11.05
CA ALA A 29 -11.00 -5.15 -11.10
C ALA A 29 -12.08 -4.86 -12.16
N VAL A 30 -12.44 -3.59 -12.36
CA VAL A 30 -13.43 -3.15 -13.35
C VAL A 30 -12.81 -2.97 -14.74
N ALA A 31 -11.58 -2.46 -14.82
CA ALA A 31 -10.91 -2.16 -16.09
C ALA A 31 -10.37 -3.41 -16.80
N LEU A 32 -9.86 -4.40 -16.05
CA LEU A 32 -9.20 -5.56 -16.63
C LEU A 32 -10.12 -6.43 -17.52
N PRO A 33 -11.40 -6.71 -17.16
CA PRO A 33 -12.32 -7.40 -18.06
C PRO A 33 -12.57 -6.65 -19.36
N LYS A 34 -12.70 -5.31 -19.32
CA LYS A 34 -12.86 -4.47 -20.50
C LYS A 34 -11.62 -4.54 -21.40
N ALA A 35 -10.44 -4.38 -20.81
CA ALA A 35 -9.17 -4.51 -21.53
C ALA A 35 -8.95 -5.92 -22.12
N LYS A 36 -9.51 -6.97 -21.50
CA LYS A 36 -9.48 -8.33 -22.06
C LYS A 36 -10.35 -8.41 -23.33
N ALA A 37 -11.54 -7.83 -23.32
CA ALA A 37 -12.40 -7.77 -24.52
C ALA A 37 -11.71 -7.01 -25.68
N ASP A 38 -10.93 -5.98 -25.34
CA ASP A 38 -10.18 -5.18 -26.31
C ASP A 38 -8.80 -5.78 -26.68
N ASN A 39 -8.45 -6.97 -26.19
CA ASN A 39 -7.11 -7.60 -26.36
C ASN A 39 -5.91 -6.75 -25.86
N THR A 40 -6.14 -5.78 -24.97
CA THR A 40 -5.11 -4.89 -24.40
C THR A 40 -4.72 -5.24 -22.97
N ALA A 41 -5.32 -6.27 -22.38
CA ALA A 41 -5.11 -6.68 -20.98
C ALA A 41 -3.64 -6.95 -20.60
N ALA A 42 -2.80 -7.36 -21.57
CA ALA A 42 -1.38 -7.58 -21.36
C ALA A 42 -0.65 -6.33 -20.84
N GLY A 43 -1.08 -5.12 -21.25
CA GLY A 43 -0.51 -3.87 -20.73
C GLY A 43 -0.67 -3.76 -19.22
N ILE A 44 -1.86 -4.09 -18.71
CA ILE A 44 -2.17 -4.06 -17.27
C ILE A 44 -1.45 -5.20 -16.55
N THR A 45 -1.58 -6.44 -17.02
CA THR A 45 -1.10 -7.62 -16.28
C THR A 45 0.41 -7.81 -16.33
N LYS A 46 1.08 -7.37 -17.41
CA LYS A 46 2.53 -7.53 -17.58
C LYS A 46 3.33 -6.37 -17.00
N HIS A 47 2.81 -5.14 -17.06
CA HIS A 47 3.58 -3.95 -16.72
C HIS A 47 3.08 -3.26 -15.45
N ILE A 48 1.76 -3.07 -15.30
CA ILE A 48 1.20 -2.26 -14.22
C ILE A 48 0.99 -3.09 -12.94
N ALA A 49 0.33 -4.23 -13.05
CA ALA A 49 -0.03 -5.06 -11.90
C ALA A 49 1.18 -5.52 -11.08
N PRO A 50 2.31 -5.98 -11.67
CA PRO A 50 3.47 -6.40 -10.90
C PRO A 50 4.12 -5.24 -10.13
N LEU A 51 4.21 -4.05 -10.74
CA LEU A 51 4.74 -2.85 -10.10
C LEU A 51 3.84 -2.40 -8.95
N ALA A 52 2.53 -2.33 -9.18
CA ALA A 52 1.55 -1.98 -8.16
C ALA A 52 1.61 -2.98 -6.99
N LEU A 53 1.78 -4.28 -7.25
CA LEU A 53 1.90 -5.31 -6.21
C LEU A 53 3.19 -5.19 -5.41
N LEU A 54 4.31 -4.86 -6.06
CA LEU A 54 5.58 -4.60 -5.37
C LEU A 54 5.41 -3.45 -4.38
N TRP A 55 4.90 -2.30 -4.84
CA TRP A 55 4.65 -1.15 -3.99
C TRP A 55 3.62 -1.45 -2.90
N PHE A 56 2.58 -2.20 -3.20
CA PHE A 56 1.55 -2.58 -2.23
C PHE A 56 2.15 -3.37 -1.08
N ARG A 57 3.01 -4.35 -1.38
CA ARG A 57 3.69 -5.17 -0.35
C ARG A 57 4.57 -4.33 0.55
N TRP A 58 5.39 -3.46 -0.02
CA TRP A 58 6.33 -2.64 0.75
C TRP A 58 5.62 -1.52 1.52
N ALA A 59 4.58 -0.91 0.94
CA ALA A 59 3.77 0.09 1.63
C ALA A 59 3.00 -0.52 2.82
N ALA A 60 2.43 -1.72 2.64
CA ALA A 60 1.77 -2.45 3.72
C ALA A 60 2.75 -2.76 4.86
N LEU A 61 3.93 -3.30 4.52
CA LEU A 61 4.97 -3.62 5.49
C LEU A 61 5.47 -2.36 6.22
N ALA A 62 5.76 -1.29 5.49
CA ALA A 62 6.22 -0.03 6.05
C ALA A 62 5.16 0.59 6.99
N THR A 63 3.88 0.54 6.61
CA THR A 63 2.78 1.01 7.46
C THR A 63 2.72 0.21 8.76
N TRP A 64 2.75 -1.13 8.65
CA TRP A 64 2.70 -1.99 9.82
C TRP A 64 3.90 -1.79 10.75
N LEU A 65 5.12 -1.79 10.22
CA LEU A 65 6.35 -1.63 11.01
C LEU A 65 6.42 -0.27 11.69
N SER A 66 6.12 0.81 10.96
CA SER A 66 6.11 2.16 11.55
C SER A 66 5.01 2.33 12.60
N GLY A 67 3.86 1.68 12.42
CA GLY A 67 2.78 1.68 13.42
C GLY A 67 3.17 0.93 14.68
N ALA A 68 3.74 -0.27 14.52
CA ALA A 68 4.26 -1.07 15.63
C ALA A 68 5.34 -0.30 16.41
N TYR A 69 6.29 0.31 15.70
CA TYR A 69 7.34 1.15 16.31
C TYR A 69 6.75 2.34 17.07
N TYR A 70 5.76 3.03 16.49
CA TYR A 70 5.10 4.16 17.14
C TYR A 70 4.38 3.75 18.42
N LEU A 71 3.68 2.62 18.41
CA LEU A 71 3.00 2.08 19.60
C LEU A 71 3.99 1.71 20.71
N GLU A 72 5.09 1.03 20.35
CA GLU A 72 6.15 0.67 21.30
C GLU A 72 6.74 1.91 21.98
N ARG A 73 7.11 2.93 21.19
CA ARG A 73 7.68 4.18 21.72
C ARG A 73 6.68 5.01 22.51
N SER A 74 5.38 4.78 22.34
CA SER A 74 4.32 5.46 23.08
C SER A 74 3.99 4.82 24.43
N GLY A 75 4.60 3.69 24.78
CA GLY A 75 4.35 2.98 26.04
C GLY A 75 3.16 2.02 26.01
N ILE A 76 2.61 1.72 24.83
CA ILE A 76 1.42 0.86 24.62
C ILE A 76 1.77 -0.43 23.86
N GLY A 77 2.97 -0.50 23.28
CA GLY A 77 3.41 -1.63 22.47
C GLY A 77 3.76 -2.88 23.27
N LEU A 78 4.27 -3.87 22.53
CA LEU A 78 4.46 -5.26 22.97
C LEU A 78 5.44 -5.43 24.14
N GLY A 79 6.36 -4.49 24.35
CA GLY A 79 7.39 -4.54 25.39
C GLY A 79 7.07 -3.79 26.68
N ASN A 80 5.87 -3.21 26.80
CA ASN A 80 5.44 -2.44 27.98
C ASN A 80 4.75 -3.30 29.03
#